data_AF-A0A381W2W5-F1
#
_entry.id   AF-A0A381W2W5-F1
#
_cell.length_a   1.000
_cell.length_b   1.000
_cell.length_c   1.000
_cell.angle_alpha   90.00
_cell.angle_beta   90.00
_cell.angle_gamma   90.00
#
_symmetry.space_group_name_H-M   'P 1'
#
loop_
_entity.id
_entity.type
_entity.pdbx_description
1 polymer ?
#
loop_
_entity_poly.entity_id
_entity_poly.type
_entity_poly.pdbx_seq_one_letter_code
_entity_poly.pdbx_strand_id
1 'polypeptide(L)'
;MSDVQRSSYRQPATPSGLESIEKGTLTWLDEDMYNNLNTGVLEQYLEEKNLQDSFEISHWDTRKVIIGIFIGAIFSGVTAYIGLKIGLAVSAAWYVAYLLGMALKWSPSEVNIATSATTGATHASTGFIFTFPAIFLLAYSDDYIVGDGHLISSVDTFQLAFIGIIASMFAGFLGVMYFIIFRRVWLVEDPLPMPGFEATLKMLDIAADVNTGAADAARDSLKTVGLWTVLTMGFMFLIDYPLVWGRKIAGIPGSLADWLAMALSGEDWGLASIYTERWLHQPSKLVDGHAPFSGITSYDSGNPFSYTFLGVELSPTLLAIGWFMKFRVALL
;
A
#
# COMPACT_ATOMS: atom_id res chain seq x y z
N MET A 1 -31.62 37.14 23.35
CA MET A 1 -30.66 36.01 23.37
C MET A 1 -30.06 35.94 21.99
N SER A 2 -28.76 36.23 21.87
CA SER A 2 -28.04 36.05 20.60
C SER A 2 -28.02 34.56 20.28
N ASP A 3 -28.51 34.18 19.11
CA ASP A 3 -28.39 32.80 18.64
C ASP A 3 -26.94 32.36 18.71
N VAL A 4 -26.71 31.24 19.39
CA VAL A 4 -25.39 30.59 19.47
C VAL A 4 -24.99 30.29 18.02
N GLN A 5 -23.87 30.84 17.57
CA GLN A 5 -23.32 30.54 16.25
C GLN A 5 -23.06 29.03 16.16
N ARG A 6 -23.96 28.30 15.52
CA ARG A 6 -23.78 26.89 15.21
C ARG A 6 -22.80 26.81 14.07
N SER A 7 -21.57 26.38 14.36
CA SER A 7 -20.69 25.87 13.31
C SER A 7 -21.46 24.79 12.54
N SER A 8 -21.46 24.87 11.21
CA SER A 8 -22.06 23.88 10.30
C SER A 8 -21.49 22.47 10.48
N TYR A 9 -20.43 22.33 11.28
CA TYR A 9 -19.72 21.10 11.56
C TYR A 9 -20.04 20.48 12.93
N ARG A 10 -20.67 21.22 13.85
CA ARG A 10 -20.89 20.74 15.24
C ARG A 10 -22.19 19.95 15.38
N GLN A 11 -22.07 18.76 15.96
CA GLN A 11 -23.20 17.88 16.25
C GLN A 11 -23.66 18.02 17.71
N PRO A 12 -24.94 17.77 18.03
CA PRO A 12 -25.38 17.72 19.41
C PRO A 12 -24.78 16.49 20.12
N ALA A 13 -24.36 16.65 21.37
CA ALA A 13 -23.88 15.53 22.19
C ALA A 13 -24.99 14.51 22.45
N THR A 14 -24.63 13.23 22.42
CA THR A 14 -25.54 12.12 22.74
C THR A 14 -25.70 11.96 24.25
N PRO A 15 -26.87 11.51 24.74
CA PRO A 15 -27.09 11.28 26.17
C PRO A 15 -26.12 10.25 26.78
N SER A 16 -25.84 9.15 26.08
CA SER A 16 -24.90 8.11 26.53
C SER A 16 -23.47 8.63 26.57
N GLY A 17 -23.06 9.41 25.57
CA GLY A 17 -21.77 10.09 25.55
C GLY A 17 -21.57 11.02 26.74
N LEU A 18 -22.59 11.84 27.07
CA LEU A 18 -22.53 12.73 28.23
C LEU A 18 -22.40 11.96 29.54
N GLU A 19 -23.16 10.87 29.71
CA GLU A 19 -23.06 10.00 30.88
C GLU A 19 -21.67 9.34 31.00
N SER A 20 -21.12 8.87 29.89
CA SER A 20 -19.78 8.27 29.81
C SER A 20 -18.65 9.29 30.09
N ILE A 21 -18.84 10.54 29.66
CA ILE A 21 -17.93 11.67 29.99
C ILE A 21 -17.99 11.95 31.49
N GLU A 22 -19.19 12.08 32.07
CA GLU A 22 -19.39 12.39 33.49
C GLU A 22 -18.81 11.31 34.41
N LYS A 23 -18.96 10.03 34.02
CA LYS A 23 -18.43 8.89 34.79
C LYS A 23 -16.94 8.63 34.53
N GLY A 24 -16.34 9.29 33.54
CA GLY A 24 -14.96 9.06 33.12
C GLY A 24 -14.69 7.64 32.59
N THR A 25 -15.73 6.93 32.13
CA THR A 25 -15.64 5.53 31.65
C THR A 25 -15.29 5.43 30.17
N LEU A 26 -15.10 6.58 29.52
CA LEU A 26 -14.95 6.70 28.08
C LEU A 26 -13.62 6.09 27.60
N THR A 27 -13.71 5.14 26.66
CA THR A 27 -12.53 4.45 26.09
C THR A 27 -12.29 4.82 24.63
N TRP A 28 -11.04 4.68 24.16
CA TRP A 28 -10.62 5.10 22.80
C TRP A 28 -11.28 4.33 21.63
N LEU A 29 -11.93 3.20 21.89
CA LEU A 29 -12.63 2.43 20.85
C LEU A 29 -14.12 2.31 21.17
N ASP A 30 -14.63 3.20 22.02
CA ASP A 30 -16.00 3.18 22.49
C ASP A 30 -16.96 3.82 21.48
N GLU A 31 -18.16 3.27 21.38
CA GLU A 31 -19.23 3.79 20.52
C GLU A 31 -19.62 5.21 20.95
N ASP A 32 -19.67 5.44 22.27
CA ASP A 32 -19.89 6.76 22.85
C ASP A 32 -18.78 7.76 22.53
N MET A 33 -17.54 7.32 22.30
CA MET A 33 -16.49 8.24 21.87
C MET A 33 -16.70 8.68 20.42
N TYR A 34 -17.00 7.73 19.53
CA TYR A 34 -17.17 8.00 18.11
C TYR A 34 -18.42 8.85 17.82
N ASN A 35 -19.53 8.54 18.48
CA ASN A 35 -20.79 9.26 18.29
C ASN A 35 -20.77 10.70 18.82
N ASN A 36 -19.75 11.07 19.60
CA ASN A 36 -19.60 12.41 20.16
C ASN A 36 -18.42 13.20 19.57
N LEU A 37 -17.82 12.72 18.48
CA LEU A 37 -16.90 13.51 17.67
C LEU A 37 -17.63 14.76 17.14
N ASN A 38 -16.97 15.92 17.16
CA ASN A 38 -17.50 17.23 16.76
C ASN A 38 -18.63 17.78 17.64
N THR A 39 -18.74 17.33 18.89
CA THR A 39 -19.75 17.87 19.82
C THR A 39 -19.28 19.12 20.55
N GLY A 40 -17.98 19.43 20.51
CA GLY A 40 -17.30 20.44 21.33
C GLY A 40 -17.05 19.97 22.77
N VAL A 41 -17.98 19.20 23.34
CA VAL A 41 -17.93 18.73 24.73
C VAL A 41 -16.91 17.59 24.88
N LEU A 42 -16.87 16.66 23.92
CA LEU A 42 -15.89 15.57 23.92
C LEU A 42 -14.46 16.14 23.78
N GLU A 43 -14.27 17.11 22.90
CA GLU A 43 -12.98 17.76 22.67
C GLU A 43 -12.51 18.46 23.94
N GLN A 44 -13.39 19.21 24.60
CA GLN A 44 -13.08 19.85 25.89
C GLN A 44 -12.72 18.82 26.97
N TYR A 45 -13.46 17.70 27.06
CA TYR A 45 -13.14 16.61 27.99
C TYR A 45 -11.76 15.99 27.71
N LEU A 46 -11.45 15.72 26.44
CA LEU A 46 -10.17 15.14 26.04
C LEU A 46 -9.01 16.12 26.26
N GLU A 47 -9.23 17.42 26.06
CA GLU A 47 -8.24 18.46 26.34
C GLU A 47 -7.94 18.57 27.84
N GLU A 48 -8.98 18.61 28.68
CA GLU A 48 -8.83 18.64 30.13
C GLU A 48 -8.12 17.38 30.64
N LYS A 49 -8.51 16.20 30.13
CA LYS A 49 -7.87 14.93 30.45
C LYS A 49 -6.42 14.90 30.00
N ASN A 50 -6.12 15.38 28.80
CA ASN A 50 -4.75 15.48 28.31
C ASN A 50 -3.92 16.45 29.17
N LEU A 51 -4.47 17.57 29.64
CA LEU A 51 -3.72 18.49 30.51
C LEU A 51 -3.37 17.85 31.87
N GLN A 52 -4.24 16.99 32.39
CA GLN A 52 -4.02 16.25 33.62
C GLN A 52 -3.04 15.08 33.42
N ASP A 53 -3.19 14.31 32.34
CA ASP A 53 -2.51 13.02 32.13
C ASP A 53 -1.25 13.12 31.23
N SER A 54 -1.09 14.15 30.39
CA SER A 54 -0.05 14.22 29.33
C SER A 54 1.39 14.21 29.84
N PHE A 55 1.63 14.58 31.10
CA PHE A 55 2.98 14.72 31.63
C PHE A 55 3.53 13.45 32.30
N GLU A 56 2.73 12.40 32.50
CA GLU A 56 3.13 11.27 33.34
C GLU A 56 3.78 10.08 32.59
N ILE A 57 3.58 9.89 31.28
CA ILE A 57 3.97 8.61 30.65
C ILE A 57 4.66 8.79 29.29
N SER A 58 5.94 8.41 29.24
CA SER A 58 6.57 8.02 27.98
C SER A 58 5.87 6.76 27.46
N HIS A 59 5.01 6.90 26.46
CA HIS A 59 4.30 5.77 25.85
C HIS A 59 5.17 4.95 24.88
N TRP A 60 6.48 4.90 25.09
CA TRP A 60 7.37 4.13 24.23
C TRP A 60 7.16 2.62 24.44
N ASP A 61 6.66 1.93 23.41
CA ASP A 61 6.59 0.47 23.39
C ASP A 61 7.46 -0.10 22.25
N THR A 62 8.59 -0.70 22.63
CA THR A 62 9.54 -1.30 21.69
C THR A 62 8.95 -2.47 20.92
N ARG A 63 8.01 -3.23 21.50
CA ARG A 63 7.38 -4.36 20.82
C ARG A 63 6.51 -3.86 19.66
N LYS A 64 5.75 -2.79 19.88
CA LYS A 64 4.89 -2.19 18.84
C LYS A 64 5.72 -1.54 17.74
N VAL A 65 6.86 -0.92 18.09
CA VAL A 65 7.85 -0.45 17.11
C VAL A 65 8.33 -1.60 16.24
N ILE A 66 8.75 -2.73 16.83
CA ILE A 66 9.26 -3.89 16.09
C ILE A 66 8.17 -4.45 15.15
N ILE A 67 6.92 -4.55 15.61
CA ILE A 67 5.81 -4.99 14.77
C ILE A 67 5.62 -4.03 13.59
N GLY A 68 5.66 -2.71 13.85
CA GLY A 68 5.57 -1.70 12.79
C GLY A 68 6.71 -1.80 11.78
N ILE A 69 7.96 -1.94 12.24
CA ILE A 69 9.12 -2.14 11.37
C ILE A 69 8.97 -3.42 10.55
N PHE A 70 8.50 -4.52 11.14
CA PHE A 70 8.32 -5.79 10.44
C PHE A 70 7.28 -5.69 9.31
N ILE A 71 6.11 -5.12 9.61
CA ILE A 71 5.07 -4.85 8.59
C ILE A 71 5.64 -3.92 7.53
N GLY A 72 6.29 -2.84 7.95
CA GLY A 72 6.92 -1.87 7.06
C GLY A 72 7.97 -2.47 6.16
N ALA A 73 8.81 -3.39 6.65
CA ALA A 73 9.85 -4.06 5.88
C ALA A 73 9.27 -4.97 4.79
N ILE A 74 8.22 -5.73 5.11
CA ILE A 74 7.52 -6.58 4.11
C ILE A 74 6.95 -5.70 3.00
N PHE A 75 6.19 -4.67 3.37
CA PHE A 75 5.57 -3.79 2.39
C PHE A 75 6.58 -2.93 1.63
N SER A 76 7.70 -2.56 2.27
CA SER A 76 8.83 -1.89 1.63
C SER A 76 9.40 -2.74 0.48
N GLY A 77 9.56 -4.05 0.67
CA GLY A 77 9.96 -4.96 -0.42
C GLY A 77 8.92 -5.03 -1.56
N VAL A 78 7.62 -5.08 -1.22
CA VAL A 78 6.54 -5.07 -2.22
C VAL A 78 6.52 -3.75 -3.00
N THR A 79 6.59 -2.62 -2.32
CA THR A 79 6.65 -1.29 -2.92
C THR A 79 7.90 -1.12 -3.77
N ALA A 80 9.05 -1.65 -3.35
CA ALA A 80 10.27 -1.65 -4.13
C ALA A 80 10.10 -2.41 -5.45
N TYR A 81 9.57 -3.62 -5.38
CA TYR A 81 9.36 -4.47 -6.55
C TYR A 81 8.34 -3.87 -7.53
N ILE A 82 7.17 -3.44 -7.04
CA ILE A 82 6.13 -2.83 -7.86
C ILE A 82 6.63 -1.50 -8.46
N GLY A 83 7.33 -0.69 -7.65
CA GLY A 83 7.90 0.58 -8.07
C GLY A 83 8.91 0.42 -9.19
N LEU A 84 9.83 -0.55 -9.08
CA LEU A 84 10.84 -0.80 -10.12
C LEU A 84 10.27 -1.51 -11.36
N LYS A 85 9.25 -2.36 -11.21
CA LYS A 85 8.66 -3.12 -12.31
C LYS A 85 7.60 -2.34 -13.10
N ILE A 86 6.76 -1.57 -12.41
CA ILE A 86 5.54 -0.94 -12.96
C ILE A 86 5.61 0.59 -12.86
N GLY A 87 6.59 1.16 -12.14
CA GLY A 87 6.72 2.61 -11.98
C GLY A 87 5.72 3.25 -11.01
N LEU A 88 5.05 2.44 -10.19
CA LEU A 88 4.00 2.89 -9.26
C LEU A 88 4.38 2.57 -7.81
N ALA A 89 4.35 3.59 -6.95
CA ALA A 89 4.55 3.44 -5.50
C ALA A 89 3.20 3.23 -4.80
N VAL A 90 3.04 2.10 -4.11
CA VAL A 90 1.84 1.78 -3.31
C VAL A 90 2.11 2.09 -1.84
N SER A 91 1.19 2.83 -1.19
CA SER A 91 1.25 3.15 0.25
C SER A 91 0.06 2.52 0.98
N ALA A 92 0.25 1.29 1.49
CA ALA A 92 -0.78 0.54 2.22
C ALA A 92 -0.30 0.01 3.59
N ALA A 93 1.01 0.05 3.87
CA ALA A 93 1.59 -0.60 5.05
C ALA A 93 1.07 -0.02 6.37
N TRP A 94 0.99 1.32 6.45
CA TRP A 94 0.51 2.01 7.64
C TRP A 94 -0.92 1.60 8.01
N TYR A 95 -1.77 1.36 7.01
CA TYR A 95 -3.16 0.95 7.19
C TYR A 95 -3.25 -0.46 7.80
N VAL A 96 -2.38 -1.38 7.40
CA VAL A 96 -2.30 -2.73 7.97
C VAL A 96 -1.87 -2.68 9.43
N ALA A 97 -0.83 -1.89 9.75
CA ALA A 97 -0.38 -1.69 11.13
C ALA A 97 -1.48 -1.07 12.01
N TYR A 98 -2.25 -0.13 11.45
CA TYR A 98 -3.38 0.50 12.12
C TYR A 98 -4.51 -0.50 12.40
N LEU A 99 -4.98 -1.25 11.38
CA LEU A 99 -6.02 -2.26 11.54
C LEU A 99 -5.61 -3.35 12.55
N LEU A 100 -4.35 -3.77 12.52
CA LEU A 100 -3.80 -4.70 13.50
C LEU A 100 -3.90 -4.13 14.92
N GLY A 101 -3.51 -2.86 15.09
CA GLY A 101 -3.60 -2.16 16.36
C GLY A 101 -5.04 -2.06 16.89
N MET A 102 -6.00 -1.73 16.03
CA MET A 102 -7.42 -1.73 16.41
C MET A 102 -7.94 -3.12 16.75
N ALA A 103 -7.62 -4.14 15.93
CA ALA A 103 -8.05 -5.51 16.14
C ALA A 103 -7.52 -6.13 17.45
N LEU A 104 -6.32 -5.69 17.86
CA LEU A 104 -5.67 -6.07 19.11
C LEU A 104 -5.96 -5.10 20.27
N LYS A 105 -6.82 -4.09 20.05
CA LYS A 105 -7.22 -3.09 21.05
C LYS A 105 -6.03 -2.37 21.70
N TRP A 106 -5.02 -2.04 20.88
CA TRP A 106 -3.90 -1.23 21.31
C TRP A 106 -4.34 0.19 21.65
N SER A 107 -3.59 0.84 22.54
CA SER A 107 -3.82 2.24 22.88
C SER A 107 -3.51 3.16 21.69
N PRO A 108 -4.03 4.41 21.66
CA PRO A 108 -3.74 5.37 20.60
C PRO A 108 -2.25 5.58 20.38
N SER A 109 -1.48 5.66 21.46
CA SER A 109 -0.04 5.87 21.42
C SER A 109 0.70 4.65 20.85
N GLU A 110 0.30 3.44 21.23
CA GLU A 110 0.85 2.20 20.68
C GLU A 110 0.55 2.07 19.17
N VAL A 111 -0.68 2.37 18.75
CA VAL A 111 -1.08 2.39 17.34
C VAL A 111 -0.25 3.41 16.58
N ASN A 112 -0.15 4.64 17.10
CA ASN A 112 0.60 5.72 16.45
C ASN A 112 2.10 5.41 16.30
N ILE A 113 2.71 4.76 17.30
CA ILE A 113 4.10 4.35 17.26
C ILE A 113 4.32 3.26 16.19
N ALA A 114 3.46 2.24 16.15
CA ALA A 114 3.56 1.17 15.17
C ALA A 114 3.34 1.67 13.74
N THR A 115 2.31 2.50 13.52
CA THR A 115 2.03 3.08 12.19
C THR A 115 3.15 4.01 11.75
N SER A 116 3.69 4.85 12.64
CA SER A 116 4.83 5.73 12.34
C SER A 116 6.07 4.95 11.95
N ALA A 117 6.40 3.89 12.71
CA ALA A 117 7.53 3.01 12.38
C ALA A 117 7.36 2.31 11.02
N THR A 118 6.13 1.87 10.73
CA THR A 118 5.76 1.26 9.45
C THR A 118 5.94 2.24 8.29
N THR A 119 5.41 3.45 8.43
CA THR A 119 5.49 4.54 7.45
C THR A 119 6.94 4.92 7.15
N GLY A 120 7.77 5.07 8.19
CA GLY A 120 9.20 5.35 8.05
C GLY A 120 9.93 4.26 7.24
N ALA A 121 9.67 2.99 7.54
CA ALA A 121 10.27 1.86 6.83
C ALA A 121 9.87 1.82 5.34
N THR A 122 8.62 2.14 5.00
CA THR A 122 8.18 2.19 3.60
C THR A 122 8.75 3.38 2.83
N HIS A 123 8.84 4.56 3.46
CA HIS A 123 9.38 5.74 2.78
C HIS A 123 10.89 5.64 2.49
N ALA A 124 11.63 4.90 3.32
CA ALA A 124 13.03 4.57 3.00
C ALA A 124 13.15 3.83 1.66
N SER A 125 12.23 2.89 1.36
CA SER A 125 12.18 2.23 0.04
C SER A 125 11.68 3.15 -1.06
N THR A 126 10.74 4.05 -0.79
CA THR A 126 10.29 5.04 -1.78
C THR A 126 11.46 5.90 -2.27
N GLY A 127 12.35 6.34 -1.39
CA GLY A 127 13.59 7.01 -1.81
C GLY A 127 14.43 6.12 -2.73
N PHE A 128 14.65 4.87 -2.33
CA PHE A 128 15.44 3.91 -3.11
C PHE A 128 14.90 3.67 -4.53
N ILE A 129 13.58 3.47 -4.71
CA ILE A 129 13.02 3.19 -6.06
C ILE A 129 13.15 4.35 -7.04
N PHE A 130 13.33 5.59 -6.57
CA PHE A 130 13.57 6.74 -7.44
C PHE A 130 15.06 7.00 -7.64
N THR A 131 15.87 6.86 -6.57
CA THR A 131 17.31 7.11 -6.65
C THR A 131 18.04 6.02 -7.41
N PHE A 132 17.67 4.75 -7.22
CA PHE A 132 18.39 3.63 -7.81
C PHE A 132 18.31 3.61 -9.35
N PRO A 133 17.14 3.72 -10.00
CA PRO A 133 17.07 3.83 -11.46
C PRO A 133 17.75 5.09 -12.01
N ALA A 134 17.66 6.22 -11.29
CA ALA A 134 18.29 7.47 -11.72
C ALA A 134 19.81 7.32 -11.85
N ILE A 135 20.46 6.56 -10.98
CA ILE A 135 21.90 6.25 -11.09
C ILE A 135 22.21 5.53 -12.42
N PHE A 136 21.40 4.56 -12.82
CA PHE A 136 21.60 3.85 -14.10
C PHE A 136 21.35 4.76 -15.30
N LEU A 137 20.35 5.64 -15.23
CA LEU A 137 20.11 6.63 -16.28
C LEU A 137 21.32 7.57 -16.45
N LEU A 138 21.88 8.07 -15.35
CA LEU A 138 23.07 8.94 -15.38
C LEU A 138 24.36 8.23 -15.84
N ALA A 139 24.39 6.89 -15.74
CA ALA A 139 25.56 6.10 -16.09
C ALA A 139 25.55 5.55 -17.52
N TYR A 140 24.37 5.30 -18.07
CA TYR A 140 24.23 4.53 -19.31
C TYR A 140 23.34 5.17 -20.38
N SER A 141 22.53 6.17 -20.04
CA SER A 141 21.64 6.79 -21.02
C SER A 141 22.31 8.01 -21.66
N ASP A 142 22.34 7.99 -23.00
CA ASP A 142 22.91 9.08 -23.81
C ASP A 142 22.16 10.42 -23.60
N ASP A 143 20.89 10.36 -23.19
CA ASP A 143 20.07 11.55 -22.90
C ASP A 143 20.60 12.37 -21.71
N TYR A 144 21.43 11.77 -20.85
CA TYR A 144 21.96 12.38 -19.64
C TYR A 144 23.48 12.61 -19.68
N ILE A 145 24.09 12.59 -20.86
CA ILE A 145 25.50 12.94 -21.05
C ILE A 145 25.71 14.42 -20.74
N VAL A 146 26.72 14.72 -19.91
CA VAL A 146 27.09 16.10 -19.58
C VAL A 146 28.56 16.30 -19.95
N GLY A 147 28.81 17.10 -20.99
CA GLY A 147 30.14 17.27 -21.57
C GLY A 147 30.53 16.08 -22.44
N ASP A 148 31.74 15.54 -22.24
CA ASP A 148 32.31 14.49 -23.09
C ASP A 148 32.01 13.05 -22.60
N GLY A 149 31.12 12.87 -21.62
CA GLY A 149 30.78 11.53 -21.13
C GLY A 149 29.67 11.47 -20.10
N HIS A 150 29.38 10.24 -19.66
CA HIS A 150 28.43 9.96 -18.59
C HIS A 150 28.98 10.45 -17.26
N LEU A 151 28.11 11.02 -16.42
CA LEU A 151 28.45 11.49 -15.07
C LEU A 151 28.96 10.34 -14.17
N ILE A 152 28.49 9.13 -14.43
CA ILE A 152 28.85 7.91 -13.71
C ILE A 152 29.42 6.91 -14.71
N SER A 153 30.72 6.63 -14.64
CA SER A 153 31.43 5.82 -15.64
C SER A 153 31.66 4.36 -15.22
N SER A 154 31.44 4.02 -13.95
CA SER A 154 31.53 2.66 -13.44
C SER A 154 30.38 2.37 -12.48
N VAL A 155 29.55 1.40 -12.82
CA VAL A 155 28.39 0.98 -12.02
C VAL A 155 28.68 -0.42 -11.51
N ASP A 156 29.25 -0.50 -10.31
CA ASP A 156 29.10 -1.72 -9.52
C ASP A 156 27.74 -1.67 -8.85
N THR A 157 26.81 -2.49 -9.34
CA THR A 157 25.43 -2.59 -8.84
C THR A 157 25.37 -2.81 -7.34
N PHE A 158 26.29 -3.61 -6.76
CA PHE A 158 26.29 -3.89 -5.32
C PHE A 158 26.78 -2.68 -4.53
N GLN A 159 27.84 -2.02 -5.01
CA GLN A 159 28.36 -0.81 -4.37
C GLN A 159 27.35 0.34 -4.43
N LEU A 160 26.66 0.51 -5.56
CA LEU A 160 25.66 1.56 -5.73
C LEU A 160 24.36 1.28 -4.98
N ALA A 161 23.93 0.01 -4.92
CA ALA A 161 22.83 -0.37 -4.05
C ALA A 161 23.17 -0.06 -2.58
N PHE A 162 24.39 -0.36 -2.14
CA PHE A 162 24.86 -0.03 -0.79
C PHE A 162 24.89 1.48 -0.54
N ILE A 163 25.45 2.28 -1.46
CA ILE A 163 25.46 3.75 -1.37
C ILE A 163 24.03 4.29 -1.34
N GLY A 164 23.13 3.78 -2.17
CA GLY A 164 21.73 4.18 -2.22
C GLY A 164 20.99 3.90 -0.93
N ILE A 165 21.23 2.74 -0.29
CA ILE A 165 20.68 2.40 1.03
C ILE A 165 21.21 3.38 2.08
N ILE A 166 22.52 3.58 2.17
CA ILE A 166 23.13 4.49 3.15
C ILE A 166 22.64 5.93 2.96
N ALA A 167 22.59 6.42 1.72
CA ALA A 167 22.09 7.74 1.39
C ALA A 167 20.60 7.89 1.77
N SER A 168 19.78 6.87 1.52
CA SER A 168 18.36 6.87 1.91
C SER A 168 18.18 6.87 3.42
N MET A 169 19.04 6.17 4.18
CA MET A 169 19.04 6.22 5.64
C MET A 169 19.40 7.62 6.16
N PHE A 170 20.44 8.25 5.63
CA PHE A 170 20.82 9.61 6.00
C PHE A 170 19.76 10.65 5.62
N ALA A 171 19.19 10.53 4.41
CA ALA A 171 18.10 11.40 3.96
C ALA A 171 16.86 11.26 4.86
N GLY A 172 16.51 10.02 5.24
CA GLY A 172 15.43 9.75 6.19
C GLY A 172 15.70 10.37 7.56
N PHE A 173 16.90 10.21 8.10
CA PHE A 173 17.29 10.81 9.38
C PHE A 173 17.25 12.34 9.34
N LEU A 174 17.81 12.95 8.28
CA LEU A 174 17.76 14.40 8.07
C LEU A 174 16.33 14.91 7.94
N GLY A 175 15.46 14.18 7.25
CA GLY A 175 14.03 14.50 7.14
C GLY A 175 13.32 14.51 8.49
N VAL A 176 13.60 13.51 9.34
CA VAL A 176 13.06 13.45 10.71
C VAL A 176 13.60 14.61 11.56
N MET A 177 14.91 14.89 11.51
CA MET A 177 15.49 16.02 12.24
C MET A 177 14.87 17.36 11.80
N TYR A 178 14.72 17.55 10.50
CA TYR A 178 14.08 18.73 9.93
C TYR A 178 12.66 18.89 10.46
N PHE A 179 11.85 17.83 10.47
CA PHE A 179 10.51 17.86 11.04
C PHE A 179 10.50 18.13 12.54
N ILE A 180 11.42 17.56 13.32
CA ILE A 180 11.52 17.81 14.77
C ILE A 180 11.80 19.29 15.04
N ILE A 181 12.73 19.89 14.29
CA ILE A 181 13.10 21.30 14.44
C ILE A 181 11.93 22.21 14.07
N PHE A 182 11.29 21.97 12.92
CA PHE A 182 10.23 22.83 12.41
C PHE A 182 8.83 22.48 12.92
N ARG A 183 8.68 21.41 13.72
CA ARG A 183 7.38 20.98 14.27
C ARG A 183 6.61 22.14 14.89
N ARG A 184 7.28 22.99 15.70
CA ARG A 184 6.63 24.11 16.40
C ARG A 184 6.13 25.23 15.48
N VAL A 185 6.66 25.31 14.26
CA VAL A 185 6.27 26.31 13.26
C VAL A 185 5.18 25.75 12.33
N TRP A 186 5.21 24.45 12.07
CA TRP A 186 4.36 23.80 11.07
C TRP A 186 3.13 23.10 11.65
N LEU A 187 3.19 22.71 12.91
CA LEU A 187 2.16 21.95 13.57
C LEU A 187 1.39 22.92 14.46
N VAL A 188 0.21 23.33 13.99
CA VAL A 188 -0.78 23.98 14.84
C VAL A 188 -1.33 22.89 15.77
N GLU A 189 -1.17 23.09 17.08
CA GLU A 189 -1.71 22.20 18.10
C GLU A 189 -3.24 22.43 18.18
N ASP A 190 -3.97 21.76 17.29
CA ASP A 190 -5.43 21.68 17.35
C ASP A 190 -5.80 20.45 18.22
N PRO A 191 -6.75 20.56 19.17
CA PRO A 191 -7.07 19.47 20.10
C PRO A 191 -7.83 18.30 19.45
N LEU A 192 -7.98 18.30 18.13
CA LEU A 192 -8.55 17.17 17.42
C LEU A 192 -7.60 15.98 17.50
N PRO A 193 -8.08 14.79 17.91
CA PRO A 193 -7.31 13.57 17.78
C PRO A 193 -7.15 13.25 16.29
N MET A 194 -6.08 13.80 15.69
CA MET A 194 -5.59 13.54 14.33
C MET A 194 -6.50 14.09 13.19
N PRO A 195 -6.25 15.28 12.62
CA PRO A 195 -7.08 15.85 11.53
C PRO A 195 -7.22 14.96 10.26
N GLY A 196 -6.26 14.07 9.98
CA GLY A 196 -6.38 13.07 8.90
C GLY A 196 -7.19 11.81 9.27
N PHE A 197 -7.33 11.54 10.56
CA PHE A 197 -8.09 10.42 11.12
C PHE A 197 -9.58 10.69 11.02
N GLU A 198 -10.02 11.91 11.27
CA GLU A 198 -11.44 12.28 11.20
C GLU A 198 -12.01 12.12 9.78
N ALA A 199 -11.30 12.58 8.75
CA ALA A 199 -11.72 12.37 7.36
C ALA A 199 -11.72 10.89 6.97
N THR A 200 -10.74 10.11 7.42
CA THR A 200 -10.64 8.67 7.12
C THR A 200 -11.66 7.85 7.90
N LEU A 201 -11.94 8.22 9.16
CA LEU A 201 -13.00 7.66 9.99
C LEU A 201 -14.35 8.04 9.47
N LYS A 202 -14.56 9.27 9.00
CA LYS A 202 -15.84 9.67 8.42
C LYS A 202 -16.09 8.93 7.12
N MET A 203 -15.06 8.65 6.31
CA MET A 203 -15.18 7.71 5.19
C MET A 203 -15.46 6.27 5.66
N LEU A 204 -14.92 5.86 6.80
CA LEU A 204 -15.17 4.54 7.40
C LEU A 204 -16.58 4.43 7.97
N ASP A 205 -17.10 5.49 8.58
CA ASP A 205 -18.44 5.68 9.16
C ASP A 205 -19.49 5.73 8.05
N ILE A 206 -19.22 6.49 6.97
CA ILE A 206 -20.03 6.46 5.74
C ILE A 206 -20.02 5.06 5.09
N ALA A 207 -18.94 4.29 5.25
CA ALA A 207 -18.86 2.90 4.81
C ALA A 207 -19.35 1.88 5.87
N ALA A 208 -19.62 2.32 7.10
CA ALA A 208 -19.97 1.50 8.26
C ALA A 208 -21.35 1.83 8.83
N ASP A 209 -22.15 2.65 8.12
CA ASP A 209 -23.53 3.04 8.44
C ASP A 209 -24.52 1.85 8.46
N VAL A 210 -24.02 0.61 8.65
CA VAL A 210 -24.79 -0.63 8.74
C VAL A 210 -24.31 -1.60 9.83
N ASN A 211 -23.26 -1.34 10.65
CA ASN A 211 -23.07 -2.21 11.83
C ASN A 211 -22.17 -1.67 12.96
N THR A 212 -22.71 -1.72 14.17
CA THR A 212 -22.02 -1.47 15.45
C THR A 212 -20.92 -2.52 15.70
N GLY A 213 -19.78 -2.12 16.28
CA GLY A 213 -18.67 -3.01 16.68
C GLY A 213 -17.34 -2.82 15.93
N ALA A 214 -16.74 -1.63 16.03
CA ALA A 214 -15.52 -1.25 15.28
C ALA A 214 -14.33 -2.24 15.41
N ALA A 215 -14.13 -2.85 16.58
CA ALA A 215 -13.04 -3.81 16.79
C ALA A 215 -13.27 -5.16 16.11
N ASP A 216 -14.51 -5.66 16.13
CA ASP A 216 -14.87 -6.92 15.46
C ASP A 216 -14.95 -6.72 13.94
N ALA A 217 -15.43 -5.56 13.49
CA ALA A 217 -15.37 -5.13 12.10
C ALA A 217 -13.92 -5.00 11.58
N ALA A 218 -13.01 -4.46 12.40
CA ALA A 218 -11.59 -4.40 12.06
C ALA A 218 -10.98 -5.81 11.93
N ARG A 219 -11.34 -6.75 12.82
CA ARG A 219 -10.91 -8.15 12.73
C ARG A 219 -11.42 -8.84 11.47
N ASP A 220 -12.70 -8.67 11.14
CA ASP A 220 -13.28 -9.27 9.94
C ASP A 220 -12.77 -8.63 8.65
N SER A 221 -12.49 -7.31 8.67
CA SER A 221 -11.77 -6.64 7.60
C SER A 221 -10.37 -7.22 7.43
N LEU A 222 -9.63 -7.46 8.52
CA LEU A 222 -8.28 -8.03 8.47
C LEU A 222 -8.28 -9.47 7.96
N LYS A 223 -9.27 -10.30 8.34
CA LYS A 223 -9.48 -11.64 7.76
C LYS A 223 -9.77 -11.58 6.26
N THR A 224 -10.66 -10.68 5.86
CA THR A 224 -11.07 -10.52 4.46
C THR A 224 -9.89 -10.06 3.61
N VAL A 225 -9.18 -9.01 4.04
CA VAL A 225 -7.97 -8.51 3.38
C VAL A 225 -6.90 -9.61 3.34
N GLY A 226 -6.67 -10.32 4.45
CA GLY A 226 -5.71 -11.42 4.51
C GLY A 226 -6.05 -12.55 3.53
N LEU A 227 -7.30 -13.01 3.50
CA LEU A 227 -7.77 -14.05 2.60
C LEU A 227 -7.62 -13.64 1.14
N TRP A 228 -8.12 -12.46 0.76
CA TRP A 228 -8.00 -11.97 -0.61
C TRP A 228 -6.56 -11.71 -1.02
N THR A 229 -5.70 -11.26 -0.09
CA THR A 229 -4.27 -11.14 -0.33
C THR A 229 -3.66 -12.49 -0.64
N VAL A 230 -3.94 -13.52 0.17
CA VAL A 230 -3.45 -14.89 -0.04
C VAL A 230 -3.98 -15.47 -1.35
N LEU A 231 -5.26 -15.28 -1.66
CA LEU A 231 -5.84 -15.73 -2.93
C LEU A 231 -5.20 -15.03 -4.13
N THR A 232 -4.99 -13.72 -4.05
CA THR A 232 -4.32 -12.94 -5.11
C THR A 232 -2.87 -13.37 -5.27
N MET A 233 -2.13 -13.55 -4.17
CA MET A 233 -0.76 -14.06 -4.19
C MET A 233 -0.69 -15.48 -4.76
N GLY A 234 -1.63 -16.34 -4.40
CA GLY A 234 -1.75 -17.69 -4.96
C GLY A 234 -2.02 -17.66 -6.46
N PHE A 235 -2.95 -16.80 -6.91
CA PHE A 235 -3.24 -16.63 -8.33
C PHE A 235 -2.02 -16.07 -9.10
N MET A 236 -1.36 -15.04 -8.56
CA MET A 236 -0.10 -14.51 -9.10
C MET A 236 1.00 -15.58 -9.17
N PHE A 237 1.12 -16.41 -8.14
CA PHE A 237 2.09 -17.50 -8.15
C PHE A 237 1.84 -18.49 -9.30
N LEU A 238 0.58 -18.78 -9.60
CA LEU A 238 0.22 -19.71 -10.67
C LEU A 238 0.47 -19.11 -12.07
N ILE A 239 0.13 -17.83 -12.28
CA ILE A 239 0.19 -17.20 -13.61
C ILE A 239 1.51 -16.48 -13.92
N ASP A 240 2.23 -16.03 -12.89
CA ASP A 240 3.28 -15.02 -13.02
C ASP A 240 4.64 -15.50 -12.50
N TYR A 241 4.65 -16.40 -11.50
CA TYR A 241 5.89 -16.86 -10.90
C TYR A 241 6.57 -17.91 -11.79
N PRO A 242 7.82 -17.68 -12.23
CA PRO A 242 8.51 -18.59 -13.14
C PRO A 242 9.07 -19.79 -12.40
N LEU A 243 8.22 -20.78 -12.14
CA LEU A 243 8.55 -22.04 -11.47
C LEU A 243 9.70 -22.78 -12.17
N VAL A 244 9.76 -22.70 -13.50
CA VAL A 244 10.83 -23.30 -14.30
C VAL A 244 11.76 -22.20 -14.79
N TRP A 245 12.67 -21.75 -13.92
CA TRP A 245 13.58 -20.64 -14.22
C TRP A 245 14.45 -20.89 -15.46
N GLY A 246 14.86 -22.14 -15.71
CA GLY A 246 15.62 -22.51 -16.92
C GLY A 246 14.88 -22.20 -18.23
N ARG A 247 13.54 -22.25 -18.26
CA ARG A 247 12.73 -21.89 -19.44
C ARG A 247 12.68 -20.38 -19.63
N LYS A 248 12.51 -19.63 -18.54
CA LYS A 248 12.51 -18.16 -18.59
C LYS A 248 13.84 -17.60 -19.11
N ILE A 249 14.96 -18.22 -18.75
CA ILE A 249 16.29 -17.84 -19.27
C ILE A 249 16.40 -18.11 -20.78
N ALA A 250 15.71 -19.12 -21.28
CA ALA A 250 15.64 -19.45 -22.71
C ALA A 250 14.57 -18.62 -23.48
N GLY A 251 13.92 -17.65 -22.85
CA GLY A 251 12.85 -16.86 -23.46
C GLY A 251 11.51 -17.59 -23.60
N ILE A 252 11.35 -18.72 -22.90
CA ILE A 252 10.12 -19.52 -22.91
C ILE A 252 9.29 -19.20 -21.65
N PRO A 253 7.97 -19.02 -21.77
CA PRO A 253 7.07 -18.81 -20.63
C PRO A 253 7.25 -19.88 -19.53
N GLY A 254 7.43 -19.43 -18.30
CA GLY A 254 7.92 -20.26 -17.19
C GLY A 254 6.93 -20.48 -16.04
N SER A 255 5.72 -19.92 -16.09
CA SER A 255 4.72 -20.06 -15.04
C SER A 255 4.02 -21.43 -15.06
N LEU A 256 3.28 -21.77 -13.99
CA LEU A 256 2.48 -23.00 -13.98
C LEU A 256 1.35 -22.95 -15.01
N ALA A 257 0.71 -21.79 -15.13
CA ALA A 257 -0.35 -21.57 -16.12
C ALA A 257 0.19 -21.74 -17.55
N ASP A 258 1.38 -21.21 -17.82
CA ASP A 258 2.04 -21.39 -19.12
C ASP A 258 2.43 -22.84 -19.36
N TRP A 259 2.93 -23.55 -18.33
CA TRP A 259 3.23 -24.97 -18.42
C TRP A 259 2.00 -25.79 -18.74
N LEU A 260 0.85 -25.53 -18.09
CA LEU A 260 -0.42 -26.17 -18.39
C LEU A 260 -0.93 -25.80 -19.79
N ALA A 261 -0.84 -24.55 -20.20
CA ALA A 261 -1.24 -24.09 -21.53
C ALA A 261 -0.42 -24.80 -22.62
N MET A 262 0.90 -24.93 -22.44
CA MET A 262 1.78 -25.68 -23.34
C MET A 262 1.48 -27.18 -23.32
N ALA A 263 1.26 -27.78 -22.14
CA ALA A 263 0.96 -29.21 -22.02
C ALA A 263 -0.39 -29.60 -22.66
N LEU A 264 -1.34 -28.67 -22.70
CA LEU A 264 -2.64 -28.83 -23.36
C LEU A 264 -2.65 -28.32 -24.80
N SER A 265 -1.48 -28.03 -25.37
CA SER A 265 -1.32 -27.58 -26.77
C SER A 265 -0.61 -28.61 -27.63
N GLY A 266 -0.99 -28.65 -28.92
CA GLY A 266 -0.24 -29.39 -29.92
C GLY A 266 0.97 -28.59 -30.43
N GLU A 267 1.65 -29.12 -31.45
CA GLU A 267 2.87 -28.50 -32.00
C GLU A 267 2.61 -27.13 -32.67
N ASP A 268 1.46 -27.00 -33.37
CA ASP A 268 1.12 -25.77 -34.12
C ASP A 268 0.02 -24.91 -33.43
N TRP A 269 -0.92 -25.52 -32.70
CA TRP A 269 -2.09 -24.84 -32.12
C TRP A 269 -2.55 -25.47 -30.80
N GLY A 270 -3.12 -24.65 -29.91
CA GLY A 270 -3.66 -25.09 -28.62
C GLY A 270 -3.92 -23.96 -27.64
N LEU A 271 -4.07 -24.25 -26.35
CA LEU A 271 -4.26 -23.23 -25.30
C LEU A 271 -3.13 -22.19 -25.24
N ALA A 272 -1.89 -22.58 -25.50
CA ALA A 272 -0.74 -21.68 -25.56
C ALA A 272 -0.82 -20.69 -26.75
N SER A 273 -1.66 -20.94 -27.75
CA SER A 273 -1.82 -20.03 -28.91
C SER A 273 -2.62 -18.77 -28.57
N ILE A 274 -3.39 -18.82 -27.49
CA ILE A 274 -4.28 -17.73 -27.04
C ILE A 274 -3.93 -17.23 -25.63
N TYR A 275 -3.02 -17.91 -24.93
CA TYR A 275 -2.59 -17.56 -23.59
C TYR A 275 -1.08 -17.65 -23.46
N THR A 276 -0.44 -16.55 -23.05
CA THR A 276 1.00 -16.49 -22.77
C THR A 276 1.33 -15.47 -21.67
N GLU A 277 2.10 -15.87 -20.66
CA GLU A 277 2.70 -15.01 -19.63
C GLU A 277 1.73 -13.99 -19.00
N ARG A 278 0.46 -14.37 -18.78
CA ARG A 278 -0.69 -13.58 -18.26
C ARG A 278 -1.62 -12.93 -19.30
N TRP A 279 -1.28 -12.96 -20.57
CA TRP A 279 -2.09 -12.36 -21.64
C TRP A 279 -3.03 -13.38 -22.24
N LEU A 280 -4.32 -13.06 -22.29
CA LEU A 280 -5.24 -13.70 -23.22
C LEU A 280 -5.21 -12.90 -24.52
N HIS A 281 -4.47 -13.37 -25.51
CA HIS A 281 -4.20 -12.63 -26.73
C HIS A 281 -4.84 -13.29 -27.96
N GLN A 282 -4.84 -12.56 -29.07
CA GLN A 282 -5.23 -13.09 -30.37
C GLN A 282 -4.47 -14.39 -30.69
N PRO A 283 -5.08 -15.35 -31.41
CA PRO A 283 -4.44 -16.60 -31.73
C PRO A 283 -3.13 -16.40 -32.50
N SER A 284 -2.02 -16.90 -31.95
CA SER A 284 -0.71 -16.90 -32.60
C SER A 284 -0.24 -18.34 -32.83
N LYS A 285 0.43 -18.56 -33.97
CA LYS A 285 0.95 -19.89 -34.29
C LYS A 285 2.06 -20.27 -33.31
N LEU A 286 2.02 -21.50 -32.79
CA LEU A 286 3.04 -22.02 -31.89
C LEU A 286 4.31 -22.42 -32.67
N VAL A 287 5.45 -22.25 -32.03
CA VAL A 287 6.76 -22.78 -32.46
C VAL A 287 7.28 -23.59 -31.29
N ASP A 288 7.61 -24.87 -31.52
CA ASP A 288 8.02 -25.81 -30.45
C ASP A 288 7.05 -25.81 -29.24
N GLY A 289 5.73 -25.74 -29.52
CA GLY A 289 4.68 -25.83 -28.51
C GLY A 289 4.47 -24.58 -27.64
N HIS A 290 5.13 -23.45 -27.93
CA HIS A 290 4.94 -22.18 -27.23
C HIS A 290 4.72 -21.00 -28.20
N ALA A 291 4.05 -19.95 -27.74
CA ALA A 291 3.82 -18.76 -28.56
C ALA A 291 5.09 -17.88 -28.55
N PRO A 292 5.69 -17.61 -29.72
CA PRO A 292 6.83 -16.70 -29.80
C PRO A 292 6.39 -15.26 -29.48
N PHE A 293 7.34 -14.44 -29.01
CA PHE A 293 7.14 -13.01 -28.72
C PHE A 293 5.93 -12.71 -27.81
N SER A 294 5.68 -13.57 -26.82
CA SER A 294 4.56 -13.44 -25.87
C SER A 294 3.18 -13.32 -26.55
N GLY A 295 3.01 -13.98 -27.71
CA GLY A 295 1.75 -13.98 -28.46
C GLY A 295 1.66 -12.93 -29.57
N ILE A 296 2.69 -12.10 -29.75
CA ILE A 296 2.73 -11.11 -30.84
C ILE A 296 2.99 -11.83 -32.17
N THR A 297 2.06 -11.71 -33.09
CA THR A 297 2.20 -12.20 -34.45
C THR A 297 3.24 -11.38 -35.21
N SER A 298 4.26 -12.06 -35.74
CA SER A 298 5.24 -11.45 -36.63
C SER A 298 4.59 -10.89 -37.89
N TYR A 299 5.27 -9.94 -38.54
CA TYR A 299 4.75 -9.30 -39.74
C TYR A 299 4.56 -10.29 -40.89
N ASP A 300 3.34 -10.39 -41.40
CA ASP A 300 2.97 -11.13 -42.61
C ASP A 300 1.90 -10.33 -43.38
N SER A 301 2.11 -10.15 -44.69
CA SER A 301 1.26 -9.31 -45.53
C SER A 301 -0.15 -9.87 -45.70
N GLY A 302 -0.34 -11.17 -45.47
CA GLY A 302 -1.63 -11.85 -45.51
C GLY A 302 -2.38 -11.94 -44.17
N ASN A 303 -1.74 -11.55 -43.05
CA ASN A 303 -2.31 -11.72 -41.72
C ASN A 303 -2.77 -10.36 -41.13
N PRO A 304 -4.09 -10.15 -40.92
CA PRO A 304 -4.59 -8.90 -40.35
C PRO A 304 -4.10 -8.64 -38.92
N PHE A 305 -3.74 -9.69 -38.18
CA PHE A 305 -3.22 -9.61 -36.81
C PHE A 305 -1.74 -9.22 -36.73
N SER A 306 -1.06 -9.05 -37.87
CA SER A 306 0.32 -8.53 -37.93
C SER A 306 0.39 -7.02 -37.74
N TYR A 307 -0.73 -6.30 -37.86
CA TYR A 307 -0.80 -4.84 -37.79
C TYR A 307 -1.39 -4.32 -36.46
N THR A 308 -2.00 -5.19 -35.67
CA THR A 308 -2.64 -4.82 -34.40
C THR A 308 -2.54 -5.99 -33.44
N PHE A 309 -2.12 -5.71 -32.20
CA PHE A 309 -2.14 -6.68 -31.12
C PHE A 309 -3.42 -6.49 -30.30
N LEU A 310 -4.27 -7.51 -30.28
CA LEU A 310 -5.43 -7.58 -29.41
C LEU A 310 -5.14 -8.56 -28.27
N GLY A 311 -5.20 -8.07 -27.03
CA GLY A 311 -5.05 -8.91 -25.86
C GLY A 311 -5.67 -8.31 -24.61
N VAL A 312 -6.08 -9.19 -23.71
CA VAL A 312 -6.55 -8.86 -22.36
C VAL A 312 -5.49 -9.34 -21.38
N GLU A 313 -4.85 -8.41 -20.68
CA GLU A 313 -3.90 -8.76 -19.63
C GLU A 313 -4.66 -9.16 -18.36
N LEU A 314 -4.42 -10.38 -17.89
CA LEU A 314 -4.85 -10.80 -16.56
C LEU A 314 -3.89 -10.19 -15.55
N SER A 315 -4.11 -8.93 -15.18
CA SER A 315 -3.33 -8.21 -14.17
C SER A 315 -3.96 -8.38 -12.79
N PRO A 316 -3.47 -9.28 -11.92
CA PRO A 316 -4.10 -9.54 -10.63
C PRO A 316 -3.95 -8.36 -9.68
N THR A 317 -2.91 -7.55 -9.86
CA THR A 317 -2.68 -6.30 -9.12
C THR A 317 -3.76 -5.27 -9.44
N LEU A 318 -4.08 -5.06 -10.73
CA LEU A 318 -5.15 -4.15 -11.12
C LEU A 318 -6.53 -4.66 -10.70
N LEU A 319 -6.74 -5.98 -10.77
CA LEU A 319 -7.97 -6.62 -10.30
C LEU A 319 -8.12 -6.51 -8.78
N ALA A 320 -7.05 -6.72 -8.01
CA ALA A 320 -7.07 -6.58 -6.56
C ALA A 320 -7.28 -5.12 -6.11
N ILE A 321 -6.63 -4.16 -6.79
CA ILE A 321 -6.84 -2.72 -6.56
C ILE A 321 -8.28 -2.32 -6.93
N GLY A 322 -8.77 -2.74 -8.10
CA GLY A 322 -10.13 -2.47 -8.55
C GLY A 322 -11.19 -3.12 -7.66
N TRP A 323 -10.95 -4.33 -7.18
CA TRP A 323 -11.78 -5.02 -6.20
C TRP A 323 -11.85 -4.26 -4.88
N PHE A 324 -10.69 -3.87 -4.33
CA PHE A 324 -10.59 -3.10 -3.10
C PHE A 324 -11.32 -1.75 -3.19
N MET A 325 -11.21 -1.05 -4.32
CA MET A 325 -11.82 0.26 -4.53
C MET A 325 -13.33 0.21 -4.84
N LYS A 326 -13.82 -0.80 -5.57
CA LYS A 326 -15.15 -0.76 -6.19
C LYS A 326 -16.17 -1.74 -5.60
N PHE A 327 -15.75 -2.93 -5.20
CA PHE A 327 -16.68 -3.97 -4.72
C PHE A 327 -16.94 -3.92 -3.22
N ARG A 328 -16.06 -3.31 -2.42
CA ARG A 328 -16.31 -3.06 -0.99
C ARG A 328 -17.52 -2.14 -0.77
N VAL A 329 -17.72 -1.14 -1.64
CA VAL A 329 -18.83 -0.17 -1.53
C VAL A 329 -20.16 -0.75 -2.00
N ALA A 330 -20.15 -1.84 -2.79
CA ALA A 330 -21.35 -2.42 -3.40
C ALA A 330 -21.90 -3.67 -2.67
N LEU A 331 -21.16 -4.21 -1.70
CA LEU A 331 -21.51 -5.43 -0.94
C LEU A 331 -21.67 -5.16 0.57
N LEU A 332 -21.50 -3.92 1.00
CA LEU A 332 -21.92 -3.37 2.29
C LEU A 332 -23.18 -2.54 2.08
#